data_AF-A0A347UB80-F1
#
_entry.id   AF-A0A347UB80-F1
#
_cell.length_a   1.000
_cell.length_b   1.000
_cell.length_c   1.000
_cell.angle_alpha   90.00
_cell.angle_beta   90.00
_cell.angle_gamma   90.00
#
_symmetry.space_group_name_H-M   'P 1'
#
loop_
_entity.id
_entity.type
_entity.pdbx_description
1 polymer ?
#
loop_
_entity_poly.entity_id
_entity_poly.type
_entity_poly.pdbx_seq_one_letter_code
_entity_poly.pdbx_strand_id
1 'polypeptide(L)' 'MDLAIIYELRANDVSEEHIELIMNRVKNRLTEENIDKELVKLGYPKIFTVDYDEYDNYDFDDDYSPSHKGNYEEID' A
#
# COMPACT_ATOMS: atom_id res chain seq x y z
N MET A 1 -7.26 9.49 8.43
CA MET A 1 -8.19 8.60 7.71
C MET A 1 -8.08 8.97 6.26
N ASP A 2 -7.74 8.03 5.39
CA ASP A 2 -7.56 8.33 3.97
C ASP A 2 -8.93 8.51 3.31
N LEU A 3 -9.20 9.71 2.80
CA LEU A 3 -10.50 10.06 2.22
C LEU A 3 -10.73 9.32 0.90
N ALA A 4 -9.68 9.07 0.12
CA ALA A 4 -9.81 8.40 -1.18
C ALA A 4 -10.34 6.96 -1.00
N ILE A 5 -9.76 6.23 -0.04
CA ILE A 5 -10.18 4.86 0.30
C ILE A 5 -11.65 4.81 0.72
N ILE A 6 -12.09 5.75 1.57
CA ILE A 6 -13.48 5.79 2.04
C ILE A 6 -14.45 6.06 0.89
N TYR A 7 -14.11 6.99 -0.01
CA TYR A 7 -14.95 7.27 -1.17
C TYR A 7 -15.10 6.05 -2.08
N GLU A 8 -14.01 5.32 -2.31
CA GLU A 8 -14.04 4.11 -3.12
C GLU A 8 -14.91 3.01 -2.49
N LEU A 9 -14.78 2.79 -1.19
CA LEU A 9 -15.62 1.84 -0.45
C LEU A 9 -17.11 2.21 -0.53
N ARG A 10 -17.44 3.50 -0.39
CA ARG A 10 -18.81 4.01 -0.52
C ARG A 10 -19.36 3.85 -1.93
N ALA A 11 -18.52 4.08 -2.94
CA ALA A 11 -18.91 3.92 -4.35
C ALA A 11 -19.25 2.46 -4.71
N ASN A 12 -18.75 1.51 -3.91
CA ASN A 12 -18.98 0.07 -4.07
C ASN A 12 -19.97 -0.50 -3.03
N ASP A 13 -20.89 0.32 -2.52
CA ASP A 13 -21.98 -0.08 -1.62
C ASP A 13 -21.53 -0.75 -0.30
N VAL A 14 -20.31 -0.46 0.17
CA VAL A 14 -19.86 -0.87 1.50
C VAL A 14 -20.51 0.04 2.55
N SER A 15 -21.25 -0.54 3.50
CA SER A 15 -21.95 0.23 4.53
C SER A 15 -20.98 0.97 5.46
N GLU A 16 -21.38 2.14 5.97
CA GLU A 16 -20.54 2.95 6.89
C GLU A 16 -20.04 2.16 8.11
N GLU A 17 -20.88 1.32 8.70
CA GLU A 17 -20.51 0.46 9.84
C GLU A 17 -19.34 -0.48 9.49
N HIS A 18 -19.40 -1.09 8.30
CA HIS A 18 -18.33 -1.95 7.80
C HIS A 18 -17.09 -1.14 7.42
N ILE A 19 -17.23 0.06 6.85
CA ILE A 19 -16.09 0.95 6.56
C ILE A 19 -15.34 1.28 7.85
N GLU A 20 -16.04 1.74 8.89
CA GLU A 20 -15.41 2.04 10.19
C GLU A 20 -14.72 0.82 10.79
N LEU A 21 -15.36 -0.35 10.73
CA LEU A 21 -14.81 -1.60 11.22
C LEU A 21 -13.52 -1.99 10.46
N ILE A 22 -13.55 -1.97 9.14
CA ILE A 22 -12.40 -2.28 8.28
C ILE A 22 -11.26 -1.32 8.61
N MET A 23 -11.52 -0.01 8.57
CA MET A 23 -10.51 1.02 8.83
C MET A 23 -9.87 0.89 10.21
N ASN A 24 -10.65 0.53 11.23
CA ASN A 24 -10.11 0.28 12.57
C ASN A 24 -9.24 -0.99 12.64
N ARG A 25 -9.56 -2.04 11.87
CA ARG A 25 -8.77 -3.30 11.83
C ARG A 25 -7.45 -3.14 11.06
N VAL A 26 -7.43 -2.32 10.02
CA VAL A 26 -6.24 -2.12 9.18
C VAL A 26 -5.42 -0.89 9.56
N LYS A 27 -5.83 -0.10 10.56
CA LYS A 27 -5.18 1.19 10.91
C LYS A 27 -3.66 1.18 11.09
N ASN A 28 -3.08 0.06 11.52
CA ASN A 28 -1.63 -0.10 11.74
C ASN A 28 -0.90 -0.76 10.54
N ARG A 29 -1.64 -1.14 9.50
CA ARG A 29 -1.18 -1.85 8.30
C ARG A 29 -2.06 -1.48 7.11
N LEU A 30 -2.34 -0.18 6.97
CA LEU A 30 -3.31 0.35 6.01
C LEU A 30 -2.71 0.19 4.61
N THR A 31 -3.10 -0.88 3.94
CA THR A 31 -2.81 -1.15 2.54
C THR A 31 -4.09 -1.61 1.88
N GLU A 32 -4.22 -1.34 0.59
CA GLU A 32 -5.38 -1.74 -0.19
C GLU A 32 -5.58 -3.27 -0.18
N GLU A 33 -4.48 -4.05 -0.23
CA GLU A 33 -4.51 -5.51 -0.05
C GLU A 33 -5.12 -5.95 1.31
N ASN A 34 -4.77 -5.25 2.40
CA ASN A 34 -5.32 -5.56 3.72
C ASN A 34 -6.79 -5.15 3.83
N ILE A 35 -7.21 -4.09 3.13
CA ILE A 35 -8.61 -3.68 3.04
C ILE A 35 -9.42 -4.75 2.30
N ASP A 36 -8.95 -5.19 1.14
CA ASP A 36 -9.57 -6.27 0.35
C ASP A 36 -9.69 -7.57 1.15
N LYS A 37 -8.67 -7.93 1.94
CA LYS A 37 -8.75 -9.09 2.85
C LYS A 37 -9.87 -8.96 3.87
N GLU A 38 -10.13 -7.76 4.40
CA GLU A 38 -11.24 -7.54 5.34
C GLU A 38 -12.61 -7.47 4.63
N LEU A 39 -12.66 -6.91 3.41
CA LEU A 39 -13.86 -6.91 2.56
C LEU A 39 -14.35 -8.33 2.29
N VAL A 40 -13.45 -9.22 1.85
CA VAL A 40 -13.78 -10.62 1.57
C VAL A 40 -14.32 -11.35 2.81
N LYS A 41 -13.77 -11.07 3.99
CA LYS A 41 -14.27 -11.65 5.26
C LYS A 41 -15.69 -11.22 5.59
N LEU A 42 -16.08 -10.03 5.16
CA LEU A 42 -17.42 -9.48 5.34
C LEU A 42 -18.38 -9.83 4.18
N GLY A 43 -17.91 -10.58 3.18
CA GLY A 43 -18.71 -11.02 2.04
C GLY A 43 -18.75 -10.05 0.86
N TYR A 44 -17.91 -9.02 0.88
CA TYR A 44 -17.75 -8.09 -0.25
C TYR A 44 -16.73 -8.63 -1.27
N PRO A 45 -16.90 -8.29 -2.56
CA PRO A 45 -15.83 -8.49 -3.53
C PRO A 45 -14.61 -7.62 -3.18
N LYS A 46 -13.46 -8.01 -3.73
CA LYS A 46 -12.29 -7.12 -3.75
C LYS A 46 -12.61 -5.88 -4.59
N ILE A 47 -12.22 -4.71 -4.09
CA ILE A 47 -12.50 -3.42 -4.73
C ILE A 47 -11.22 -2.84 -5.33
N PHE A 48 -10.11 -2.97 -4.61
CA PHE A 48 -8.83 -2.43 -5.05
C PHE A 48 -8.11 -3.50 -5.90
N THR A 49 -8.58 -3.69 -7.13
CA THR A 49 -8.14 -4.75 -8.06
C THR A 49 -6.77 -4.51 -8.69
N VAL A 50 -5.92 -3.68 -8.10
CA VAL A 50 -4.51 -3.61 -8.50
C VAL A 50 -3.89 -4.95 -8.08
N ASP A 51 -3.29 -5.69 -9.03
CA ASP A 51 -2.54 -6.90 -8.70
C ASP A 51 -1.32 -6.49 -7.87
N TYR A 52 -1.46 -6.49 -6.53
CA TYR A 52 -0.34 -6.23 -5.60
C TYR A 52 0.83 -7.19 -5.84
N ASP A 53 0.54 -8.38 -6.38
CA ASP A 53 1.52 -9.39 -6.79
C ASP A 53 2.45 -8.89 -7.91
N GLU A 54 2.06 -7.87 -8.69
CA GLU A 54 2.88 -7.28 -9.75
C GLU A 54 3.88 -6.25 -9.22
N TYR A 55 3.57 -5.60 -8.09
CA TYR A 55 4.40 -4.53 -7.50
C TYR A 55 5.31 -5.01 -6.36
N ASP A 56 5.04 -6.16 -5.74
CA ASP A 56 5.95 -6.79 -4.75
C ASP A 56 7.24 -7.36 -5.40
N ASN A 57 7.36 -7.33 -6.72
CA ASN A 57 8.56 -7.73 -7.47
C ASN A 57 9.53 -6.57 -7.78
N TYR A 58 9.23 -5.34 -7.35
CA TYR A 58 10.24 -4.28 -7.33
C TYR A 58 10.88 -4.26 -5.95
N ASP A 59 11.87 -5.15 -5.76
CA ASP A 59 12.91 -4.96 -4.75
C ASP A 59 13.51 -3.57 -5.02
N PHE A 60 13.06 -2.58 -4.25
CA PHE A 60 13.61 -1.25 -4.23
C PHE A 60 14.99 -1.39 -3.57
N ASP A 61 15.98 -1.77 -4.40
CA ASP A 61 17.39 -1.83 -4.06
C ASP A 61 17.84 -0.39 -3.80
N ASP A 62 17.52 0.10 -2.59
CA ASP A 62 17.95 1.38 -2.05
C ASP A 62 19.44 1.31 -1.70
N ASP A 63 20.29 1.08 -2.71
CA ASP A 63 21.72 1.31 -2.58
C ASP A 63 22.04 2.76 -2.97
N TYR A 64 21.35 3.72 -2.34
CA TYR A 64 21.82 5.10 -2.30
C TYR A 64 22.87 5.23 -1.20
N SER A 65 24.03 4.61 -1.43
CA SER A 65 25.23 4.86 -0.65
C SER A 65 26.02 5.97 -1.36
N PRO A 66 26.02 7.23 -0.88
CA PRO A 66 26.88 8.26 -1.44
C PRO A 66 28.30 7.95 -0.96
N SER A 67 28.98 7.02 -1.63
CA SER A 67 30.39 6.74 -1.42
C SER A 67 31.20 7.96 -1.87
N HIS A 68 31.33 8.94 -0.99
CA HIS A 68 32.43 9.89 -1.00
C HIS A 68 33.73 9.10 -0.82
N LYS A 69 34.36 8.74 -1.94
CA LYS A 69 35.79 8.43 -2.00
C LYS A 69 36.43 9.44 -2.93
N GLY A 70 36.84 10.56 -2.35
CA GLY A 70 37.93 11.35 -2.90
C GLY A 70 39.18 10.48 -2.91
N ASN A 71 39.69 10.18 -4.09
CA ASN A 71 41.05 9.71 -4.29
C ASN A 71 41.67 10.62 -5.36
N TYR A 72 42.56 11.46 -4.87
CA TYR A 72 43.68 12.04 -5.58
C TYR A 72 44.57 10.91 -6.12
N GLU A 73 45.01 11.02 -7.36
CA GLU A 73 46.33 10.62 -7.92
C GLU A 73 46.24 10.77 -9.45
N GLU A 74 46.87 11.83 -9.96
CA GLU A 74 48.12 11.80 -10.76
C GLU A 74 47.85 11.68 -12.27
N ILE A 75 48.15 12.74 -13.02
CA ILE A 75 48.28 12.72 -14.48
C ILE A 75 49.67 13.31 -14.81
N ASP A 76 50.50 12.42 -15.37
CA ASP A 76 51.77 12.54 -16.13
C ASP A 76 52.70 13.75 -15.92
#